data_AF-A0A9C8AF01-F1
#
_entry.id   AF-A0A9C8AF01-F1
#
_cell.length_a   1.000
_cell.length_b   1.000
_cell.length_c   1.000
_cell.angle_alpha   90.00
_cell.angle_beta   90.00
_cell.angle_gamma   90.00
#
_symmetry.space_group_name_H-M   'P 1'
#
loop_
_entity.id
_entity.type
_entity.pdbx_description
1 polymer ?
#
loop_
_entity_poly.entity_id
_entity_poly.type
_entity_poly.pdbx_seq_one_letter_code
_entity_poly.pdbx_strand_id
1 'polypeptide(L)'
;MWAEVLGIERVGVHDNFFELGGHSLLATQVMSRIRDTFAVELPLRLLFESPTVAGMAQVIDQTRQTGIVATKTVIDFDAEAVLDSTIGPPSVPVEAIAKPHSIFLTGATGFLVNFWRKPRRISIASSGLKTLTKAN
;
A
#
# COMPACT_ATOMS: atom_id res chain seq x y z
N MET A 1 -25.99 5.04 10.43
CA MET A 1 -24.61 4.62 10.05
C MET A 1 -23.62 5.79 9.94
N TRP A 2 -23.63 6.63 8.90
CA TRP A 2 -22.59 7.69 8.74
C TRP A 2 -22.65 8.76 9.82
N ALA A 3 -23.84 9.28 10.12
CA ALA A 3 -24.05 10.26 11.18
C ALA A 3 -23.51 9.77 12.54
N GLU A 4 -23.75 8.50 12.87
CA GLU A 4 -23.24 7.86 14.09
C GLU A 4 -21.72 7.72 14.11
N VAL A 5 -21.10 7.35 12.98
CA VAL A 5 -19.64 7.19 12.90
C VAL A 5 -18.93 8.55 12.92
N LEU A 6 -19.50 9.54 12.26
CA LEU A 6 -18.98 10.91 12.22
C LEU A 6 -19.30 11.70 13.49
N GLY A 7 -20.25 11.23 14.31
CA GLY A 7 -20.67 11.93 15.53
C GLY A 7 -21.43 13.23 15.27
N ILE A 8 -22.17 13.32 14.16
CA ILE A 8 -22.93 14.52 13.75
C ILE A 8 -24.42 14.21 13.64
N GLU A 9 -25.27 15.23 13.78
CA GLU A 9 -26.72 15.06 13.85
C GLU A 9 -27.33 14.61 12.50
N ARG A 10 -26.87 15.19 11.39
CA ARG A 10 -27.40 14.90 10.04
C ARG A 10 -26.28 14.80 9.03
N VAL A 11 -26.49 13.90 8.05
CA VAL A 11 -25.65 13.71 6.87
C VAL A 11 -26.58 13.75 5.67
N GLY A 12 -26.37 14.70 4.77
CA GLY A 12 -27.01 14.75 3.46
C GLY A 12 -26.53 13.61 2.56
N VAL A 13 -27.39 13.17 1.63
CA VAL A 13 -27.05 12.03 0.76
C VAL A 13 -25.89 12.32 -0.21
N HIS A 14 -25.62 13.59 -0.47
CA HIS A 14 -24.53 14.05 -1.34
C HIS A 14 -23.37 14.68 -0.55
N ASP A 15 -23.43 14.67 0.78
CA ASP A 15 -22.35 15.22 1.60
C ASP A 15 -21.14 14.30 1.50
N ASN A 16 -19.98 14.91 1.31
CA ASN A 16 -18.72 14.20 1.22
C ASN A 16 -18.24 13.78 2.62
N PHE A 17 -18.03 12.47 2.80
CA PHE A 17 -17.58 11.86 4.05
C PHE A 17 -16.34 12.53 4.64
N PHE A 18 -15.37 12.87 3.79
CA PHE A 18 -14.09 13.45 4.22
C PHE A 18 -14.21 14.94 4.52
N GLU A 19 -15.11 15.66 3.84
CA GLU A 19 -15.41 17.06 4.14
C GLU A 19 -16.17 17.19 5.48
N LEU A 20 -16.94 16.17 5.85
CA LEU A 20 -17.60 16.07 7.15
C LEU A 20 -16.66 15.65 8.31
N GLY A 21 -15.35 15.56 8.06
CA GLY A 21 -14.35 15.19 9.08
C GLY A 21 -14.04 13.70 9.16
N GLY A 22 -14.54 12.90 8.21
CA GLY A 22 -14.20 11.49 8.09
C GLY A 22 -12.72 11.25 7.77
N HIS A 23 -12.13 10.21 8.37
CA HIS A 23 -10.75 9.80 8.12
C HIS A 23 -10.64 8.27 8.02
N SER A 24 -9.44 7.75 7.74
CA SER A 24 -9.20 6.32 7.44
C SER A 24 -9.80 5.36 8.47
N LEU A 25 -9.61 5.61 9.76
CA LEU A 25 -10.19 4.78 10.83
C LEU A 25 -11.72 4.79 10.81
N LEU A 26 -12.36 5.95 10.67
CA LEU A 26 -13.82 6.06 10.57
C LEU A 26 -14.33 5.39 9.29
N ALA A 27 -13.62 5.57 8.18
CA ALA A 27 -13.92 4.92 6.92
C ALA A 27 -13.88 3.38 7.05
N THR A 28 -12.87 2.82 7.72
CA THR A 28 -12.80 1.39 8.03
C THR A 28 -14.01 0.94 8.87
N GLN A 29 -14.44 1.72 9.86
CA GLN A 29 -15.63 1.40 10.65
C GLN A 29 -16.91 1.41 9.80
N VAL A 30 -17.07 2.40 8.90
CA VAL A 30 -18.18 2.44 7.95
C VAL A 30 -18.16 1.20 7.06
N MET A 31 -17.00 0.84 6.50
CA MET A 31 -16.88 -0.36 5.65
C MET A 31 -17.26 -1.65 6.40
N SER A 32 -16.83 -1.79 7.66
CA SER A 32 -17.22 -2.94 8.50
C SER A 32 -18.73 -3.00 8.67
N ARG A 33 -19.37 -1.88 9.00
CA ARG A 33 -20.83 -1.84 9.19
C ARG A 33 -21.59 -2.11 7.88
N ILE A 34 -21.06 -1.68 6.74
CA ILE A 34 -21.63 -1.99 5.42
C ILE A 34 -21.58 -3.50 5.18
N ARG A 35 -20.44 -4.13 5.46
CA ARG A 35 -20.28 -5.58 5.36
C ARG A 35 -21.29 -6.32 6.23
N ASP A 36 -21.43 -5.91 7.49
CA ASP A 36 -22.33 -6.59 8.43
C ASP A 36 -23.81 -6.40 8.05
N THR A 37 -24.17 -5.23 7.53
CA THR A 37 -25.58 -4.88 7.22
C THR A 37 -26.03 -5.41 5.86
N PHE A 38 -25.16 -5.37 4.85
CA PHE A 38 -25.51 -5.66 3.46
C PHE A 38 -24.89 -6.96 2.93
N ALA A 39 -24.07 -7.65 3.73
CA ALA A 39 -23.33 -8.85 3.35
C ALA A 39 -22.46 -8.66 2.09
N VAL A 40 -21.96 -7.43 1.87
CA VAL A 40 -21.03 -7.10 0.78
C VAL A 40 -19.68 -6.69 1.32
N GLU A 41 -18.62 -7.23 0.74
CA GLU A 41 -17.26 -6.80 1.04
C GLU A 41 -16.83 -5.79 -0.02
N LEU A 42 -16.49 -4.57 0.40
CA LEU A 42 -16.10 -3.49 -0.49
C LEU A 42 -14.68 -3.01 -0.13
N PRO A 43 -13.78 -2.84 -1.12
CA PRO A 43 -12.49 -2.24 -0.85
C PRO A 43 -12.64 -0.78 -0.40
N LEU A 44 -11.85 -0.38 0.60
CA LEU A 44 -11.87 0.97 1.18
C LEU A 44 -11.69 2.07 0.13
N ARG A 45 -10.94 1.80 -0.95
CA ARG A 45 -10.74 2.71 -2.08
C ARG A 45 -12.05 3.25 -2.64
N LEU A 46 -13.12 2.45 -2.68
CA LEU A 46 -14.41 2.87 -3.24
C LEU A 46 -15.04 4.02 -2.45
N LEU A 47 -14.77 4.13 -1.14
CA LEU A 47 -15.21 5.30 -0.38
C LEU A 47 -14.47 6.56 -0.81
N PHE A 48 -13.19 6.45 -1.18
CA PHE A 48 -12.44 7.60 -1.71
C PHE A 48 -12.94 8.00 -3.11
N GLU A 49 -13.35 7.05 -3.93
CA GLU A 49 -13.88 7.30 -5.27
C GLU A 49 -15.33 7.81 -5.26
N SER A 50 -16.15 7.32 -4.33
CA SER A 50 -17.56 7.67 -4.16
C SER A 50 -17.85 8.12 -2.74
N PRO A 51 -17.36 9.30 -2.30
CA PRO A 51 -17.34 9.70 -0.90
C PRO A 51 -18.69 10.19 -0.36
N THR A 52 -19.81 9.83 -0.98
CA THR A 52 -21.15 10.26 -0.56
C THR A 52 -22.03 9.05 -0.25
N VAL A 53 -23.06 9.24 0.55
CA VAL A 53 -24.04 8.16 0.85
C VAL A 53 -24.70 7.68 -0.44
N ALA A 54 -25.08 8.59 -1.33
CA ALA A 54 -25.69 8.26 -2.62
C ALA A 54 -24.75 7.44 -3.51
N GLY A 55 -23.47 7.83 -3.61
CA GLY A 55 -22.48 7.09 -4.38
C GLY A 55 -22.23 5.69 -3.82
N MET A 56 -22.03 5.58 -2.50
CA MET A 56 -21.84 4.27 -1.85
C MET A 56 -23.06 3.36 -1.96
N ALA A 57 -24.28 3.92 -1.90
CA ALA A 57 -25.50 3.14 -2.11
C ALA A 57 -25.53 2.50 -3.51
N GLN A 58 -25.20 3.28 -4.55
CA GLN A 58 -25.11 2.75 -5.92
C GLN A 58 -24.07 1.64 -6.05
N VAL A 59 -22.89 1.81 -5.43
CA VAL A 59 -21.82 0.80 -5.42
C VAL A 59 -22.28 -0.50 -4.74
N ILE A 60 -22.96 -0.38 -3.59
CA ILE A 60 -23.52 -1.52 -2.86
C ILE A 60 -24.54 -2.25 -3.74
N ASP A 61 -25.49 -1.53 -4.33
CA ASP A 61 -26.55 -2.12 -5.15
C ASP A 61 -25.98 -2.84 -6.38
N GLN A 62 -25.02 -2.24 -7.08
CA GLN A 62 -24.34 -2.86 -8.21
C GLN A 62 -23.61 -4.15 -7.80
N THR A 63 -22.90 -4.11 -6.67
CA THR A 63 -22.18 -5.27 -6.12
C THR A 63 -23.14 -6.41 -5.77
N ARG A 64 -24.30 -6.09 -5.18
CA ARG A 64 -25.33 -7.09 -4.83
C ARG A 64 -26.01 -7.69 -6.05
N GLN A 65 -26.22 -6.91 -7.10
CA GLN A 65 -26.88 -7.37 -8.34
C GLN A 65 -25.97 -8.22 -9.20
N THR A 66 -24.69 -7.87 -9.28
CA THR A 66 -23.72 -8.57 -10.15
C THR A 66 -23.02 -9.73 -9.45
N GLY A 67 -23.06 -9.80 -8.11
CA GLY A 67 -22.29 -10.77 -7.32
C GLY A 67 -20.77 -10.59 -7.44
N ILE A 68 -20.35 -9.57 -8.20
CA ILE A 68 -18.97 -9.20 -8.41
C ILE A 68 -18.72 -8.09 -7.38
N VAL A 69 -17.94 -8.41 -6.34
CA VAL A 69 -17.27 -7.37 -5.55
C VAL A 69 -16.65 -6.41 -6.56
N ALA A 70 -16.85 -5.10 -6.39
CA ALA A 70 -16.24 -4.06 -7.21
C ALA A 70 -14.70 -4.04 -7.02
N THR A 71 -14.06 -5.15 -7.35
CA THR A 71 -12.65 -5.39 -7.60
C THR A 71 -12.36 -5.14 -9.08
N LYS A 72 -13.15 -4.31 -9.77
CA LYS A 72 -12.84 -3.86 -11.13
C LYS A 72 -11.79 -2.74 -11.03
N THR A 73 -10.60 -3.16 -10.60
CA THR A 73 -9.24 -2.72 -10.94
C THR A 73 -8.37 -3.27 -9.82
N VAL A 74 -8.17 -4.60 -9.80
CA VAL A 74 -6.89 -5.13 -9.32
C VAL A 74 -5.87 -4.51 -10.27
N ILE A 75 -5.25 -3.41 -9.85
CA ILE A 75 -3.93 -3.07 -10.39
C ILE A 75 -3.13 -4.32 -10.08
N ASP A 76 -2.79 -5.07 -11.12
CA ASP A 76 -1.94 -6.23 -10.98
C ASP A 76 -0.56 -5.69 -10.64
N PHE A 77 -0.33 -5.48 -9.34
CA PHE A 77 0.95 -5.03 -8.82
C PHE A 77 2.07 -5.97 -9.26
N ASP A 78 1.77 -7.26 -9.48
CA ASP A 78 2.74 -8.22 -9.99
C ASP A 78 3.04 -7.96 -11.47
N ALA A 79 2.06 -7.53 -12.28
CA ALA A 79 2.28 -7.11 -13.66
C ALA A 79 3.04 -5.78 -13.80
N GLU A 80 2.84 -4.82 -12.88
CA GLU A 80 3.61 -3.56 -12.87
C GLU A 80 5.02 -3.71 -12.26
N ALA A 81 5.25 -4.71 -11.41
CA ALA A 81 6.55 -4.99 -10.80
C ALA A 81 7.49 -5.83 -11.68
N VAL A 82 7.11 -6.11 -12.94
CA VAL A 82 8.01 -6.77 -13.89
C VAL A 82 9.08 -5.77 -14.32
N LEU A 83 10.24 -5.87 -13.69
CA LEU A 83 11.44 -5.17 -14.15
C LEU A 83 11.82 -5.73 -15.53
N ASP A 84 12.06 -4.83 -16.47
CA ASP A 84 12.66 -5.20 -17.75
C ASP A 84 13.98 -5.93 -17.47
N SER A 85 14.17 -7.11 -18.07
CA SER A 85 15.36 -7.94 -17.89
C SER A 85 16.68 -7.26 -18.30
N THR A 86 16.60 -6.14 -19.02
CA THR A 86 17.74 -5.27 -19.34
C THR A 86 18.09 -4.28 -18.22
N ILE A 87 17.18 -4.06 -17.26
CA ILE A 87 17.43 -3.28 -16.03
C ILE A 87 18.25 -4.14 -15.08
N GLY A 88 19.55 -4.14 -15.29
CA GLY A 88 20.54 -4.69 -14.38
C GLY A 88 21.41 -3.58 -13.80
N PRO A 89 22.30 -3.91 -12.84
CA PRO A 89 23.41 -3.01 -12.53
C PRO A 89 24.15 -2.68 -13.83
N PRO A 90 24.60 -1.43 -14.02
CA PRO A 90 25.37 -1.09 -15.21
C PRO A 90 26.57 -2.06 -15.33
N SER A 91 26.88 -2.49 -16.55
CA SER A 91 28.05 -3.32 -16.86
C SER A 91 29.38 -2.60 -16.58
N VAL A 92 29.31 -1.29 -16.34
CA VAL A 92 30.41 -0.47 -15.86
C VAL A 92 30.67 -0.82 -14.38
N PRO A 93 31.94 -1.07 -13.98
CA PRO A 93 32.27 -1.27 -12.58
C PRO A 93 31.78 -0.08 -11.74
N VAL A 94 30.78 -0.33 -10.89
CA VAL A 94 30.35 0.67 -9.90
C VAL A 94 31.40 0.63 -8.81
N GLU A 95 32.24 1.66 -8.75
CA GLU A 95 33.23 1.80 -7.69
C GLU A 95 32.49 1.94 -6.36
N ALA A 96 32.59 0.91 -5.53
CA ALA A 96 31.91 0.91 -4.24
C ALA A 96 32.52 2.00 -3.36
N ILE A 97 31.71 3.00 -3.01
CA ILE A 97 32.12 4.04 -2.09
C ILE A 97 32.16 3.44 -0.68
N ALA A 98 33.33 2.93 -0.29
CA ALA A 98 33.54 2.29 1.02
C ALA A 98 33.35 3.26 2.19
N LYS A 99 33.57 4.56 1.96
CA LYS A 99 33.44 5.64 2.95
C LYS A 99 32.87 6.90 2.30
N PRO A 100 31.54 7.06 2.23
CA PRO A 100 30.95 8.29 1.73
C PRO A 100 31.27 9.45 2.68
N HIS A 101 31.69 10.60 2.13
CA HIS A 101 32.02 11.79 2.92
C HIS A 101 30.78 12.41 3.58
N SER A 102 29.65 12.39 2.88
CA SER A 102 28.35 12.89 3.37
C SER A 102 27.21 12.15 2.69
N ILE A 103 26.15 11.84 3.44
CA ILE A 103 24.90 11.27 2.92
C ILE A 103 23.77 12.23 3.31
N PHE A 104 22.97 12.66 2.33
CA PHE A 104 21.74 13.40 2.60
C PHE A 104 20.58 12.40 2.76
N LEU A 105 19.97 12.39 3.94
CA LEU A 105 18.91 11.44 4.29
C LEU A 105 17.55 12.11 4.27
N THR A 106 16.67 11.69 3.34
CA THR A 106 15.28 12.10 3.33
C THR A 106 14.43 11.19 4.22
N GLY A 107 13.33 11.70 4.76
CA GLY A 107 12.50 10.93 5.70
C GLY A 107 13.25 10.58 6.99
N ALA A 108 14.11 11.47 7.49
CA ALA A 108 14.96 11.22 8.66
C ALA A 108 14.21 10.97 9.98
N THR A 109 12.90 11.24 10.02
CA THR A 109 12.01 10.89 11.14
C THR A 109 11.30 9.55 10.96
N GLY A 110 11.43 8.93 9.79
CA GLY A 110 10.81 7.66 9.45
C GLY A 110 11.47 6.47 10.14
N PHE A 111 10.72 5.36 10.20
CA PHE A 111 11.14 4.13 10.88
C PHE A 111 12.47 3.56 10.35
N LEU A 112 12.73 3.73 9.04
CA LEU A 112 13.94 3.23 8.39
C LEU A 112 15.23 3.89 8.88
N VAL A 113 15.17 5.13 9.39
CA VAL A 113 16.35 5.86 9.90
C VAL A 113 17.06 5.07 11.00
N ASN A 114 16.29 4.34 11.81
CA ASN A 114 16.80 3.57 12.94
C ASN A 114 17.69 2.39 12.51
N PHE A 115 17.55 1.92 11.27
CA PHE A 115 18.34 0.83 10.71
C PHE A 115 19.64 1.31 10.07
N TRP A 116 19.66 2.54 9.54
CA TRP A 116 20.86 3.17 8.97
C TRP A 116 21.88 3.59 10.03
N ARG A 117 21.43 3.80 11.28
CA ARG A 117 22.27 4.26 12.39
C ARG A 117 23.08 3.16 13.10
N LYS A 118 22.85 1.89 12.79
CA LYS A 118 23.58 0.76 13.42
C LYS A 118 24.72 0.27 12.51
N PRO A 119 25.95 0.08 13.03
CA PRO A 119 27.04 -0.51 12.26
C PRO A 119 26.68 -1.97 11.91
N ARG A 120 26.47 -2.26 10.63
CA ARG A 120 26.26 -3.63 10.15
C ARG A 120 27.61 -4.29 9.86
N ARG A 121 27.95 -5.34 10.61
CA ARG A 121 28.80 -6.43 10.10
C ARG A 121 27.92 -7.28 9.18
N ILE A 122 27.96 -7.04 7.88
CA ILE A 122 27.33 -7.93 6.90
C ILE A 122 28.35 -9.03 6.61
N SER A 123 28.14 -10.22 7.18
CA SER A 123 28.83 -11.44 6.72
C SER A 123 27.97 -12.06 5.63
N ILE A 124 28.40 -11.91 4.39
CA ILE A 124 27.82 -12.62 3.25
C ILE A 124 28.45 -14.02 3.23
N ALA A 125 27.73 -15.02 3.74
CA ALA A 125 28.11 -16.41 3.54
C ALA A 125 27.85 -16.77 2.08
N SER A 126 28.92 -16.82 1.28
CA SER A 126 28.86 -17.35 -0.09
C SER A 126 28.75 -18.87 -0.03
N SER A 127 27.52 -19.39 -0.06
CA SER A 127 27.25 -20.81 -0.24
C SER A 127 27.41 -21.20 -1.71
N GLY A 128 28.55 -21.82 -2.03
CA GLY A 128 28.68 -22.86 -3.05
C GLY A 128 28.95 -22.44 -4.50
N LEU A 129 30.20 -22.55 -4.93
CA LEU A 129 30.55 -23.18 -6.21
C LEU A 129 31.90 -23.91 -6.11
N LYS A 130 31.94 -25.11 -6.67
CA LYS A 130 33.00 -26.13 -6.58
C LYS A 130 34.21 -25.83 -7.49
N THR A 131 35.28 -26.59 -7.25
CA THR A 131 36.31 -27.15 -8.16
C THR A 131 37.60 -26.38 -8.52
N LEU A 132 38.73 -27.08 -8.22
CA LEU A 132 40.07 -27.10 -8.86
C LEU A 132 40.98 -25.88 -8.58
N THR A 133 42.14 -26.04 -7.90
CA THR A 133 43.38 -26.49 -8.56
C THR A 133 44.41 -27.10 -7.59
N LYS A 134 45.22 -27.99 -8.17
CA LYS A 134 46.32 -28.83 -7.63
C LYS A 134 47.57 -28.03 -7.22
N ALA A 135 48.39 -28.71 -6.41
CA ALA A 135 49.86 -28.71 -6.33
C ALA A 135 50.57 -27.48 -5.70
N ASN A 136 51.22 -27.69 -4.55
CA ASN A 136 52.63 -28.11 -4.51
C ASN A 136 52.92 -28.80 -3.17
#